data_AF-A0A1R3FZ53-F1
#
_entry.id   AF-A0A1R3FZ53-F1
#
_cell.length_a   1.000
_cell.length_b   1.000
_cell.length_c   1.000
_cell.angle_alpha   90.00
_cell.angle_beta   90.00
_cell.angle_gamma   90.00
#
_symmetry.space_group_name_H-M   'P 1'
#
loop_
_entity.id
_entity.type
_entity.pdbx_description
1 polymer ?
#
loop_
_entity_poly.entity_id
_entity_poly.type
_entity_poly.pdbx_seq_one_letter_code
_entity_poly.pdbx_strand_id
1 'polypeptide(L)'
;MEWLHGDPYYPLSMPIRVYVYEMPSKFTYDLLWLFQNTYRETSNLTSNGSPVHRLIEQHSIDYWLWADLMAPDSERLLKNVVRVDRQEDADLFYVPFFTTISFFLMEKQQCKALYREALKWVTDQPAWKRSEGRDHIFPIHHPWSFKSVRKFVKNAIWLLPDMDSTGNWYKPGQVSLEKDLILPYVPNVDLCDAKCLSESEAKRTILLFFRGRLKRNAGGKIRSKLVSELTGAKDVVIEEGSAGEGGKAAAQKGMRRSIFCLSPAGDTPSSARLFDAIVSGCIPVIISDELELPFEGVLDYRKIALFVSSTDAVQPGWLLNYLKGISSTQLREMRRSLAEYSRHFVYSSPAQPLGPEDLVWRMGQGACCSASGHRQKPVGKQKPPQKPQSSWDEGLADVQLGQTRVMGIVTAKLVQPYRDRPNEGTLAIYTELSPMADPSFETGRPGESAVELGRIIDRGLRLQESRAVDTESLCVVAGKLVWAIRIDLHILDNGGNLVDAANIAALAALMTFRRPECSLGGEDGQEVIIHPPENST
;
A
#
# COMPACT_ATOMS: atom_id res chain seq x y z
N MET A 1 20.57 -9.04 -2.50
CA MET A 1 19.74 -10.22 -2.82
C MET A 1 19.50 -11.16 -1.63
N GLU A 2 20.22 -11.05 -0.50
CA GLU A 2 19.97 -11.88 0.70
C GLU A 2 18.65 -11.56 1.44
N TRP A 3 18.12 -10.33 1.33
CA TRP A 3 16.82 -9.95 1.92
C TRP A 3 15.60 -10.66 1.30
N LEU A 4 15.70 -11.19 0.08
CA LEU A 4 14.58 -11.89 -0.57
C LEU A 4 14.51 -13.38 -0.20
N HIS A 5 15.56 -13.94 0.39
CA HIS A 5 15.64 -15.35 0.77
C HIS A 5 15.57 -15.58 2.28
N GLY A 6 15.58 -14.52 3.09
CA GLY A 6 15.65 -14.62 4.55
C GLY A 6 14.91 -13.51 5.26
N ASP A 7 13.75 -13.09 4.75
CA ASP A 7 12.89 -12.16 5.47
C ASP A 7 12.06 -12.90 6.53
N PRO A 8 12.28 -12.68 7.84
CA PRO A 8 11.50 -13.28 8.92
C PRO A 8 10.06 -12.75 9.02
N TYR A 9 9.66 -11.73 8.23
CA TYR A 9 8.30 -11.18 8.24
C TYR A 9 7.25 -12.09 7.60
N TYR A 10 7.64 -13.09 6.80
CA TYR A 10 6.72 -14.05 6.18
C TYR A 10 7.13 -15.48 6.56
N PRO A 11 6.55 -16.07 7.62
CA PRO A 11 6.81 -17.46 7.91
C PRO A 11 6.30 -18.29 6.71
N LEU A 12 7.24 -18.88 5.97
CA LEU A 12 7.04 -19.91 4.93
C LEU A 12 6.36 -21.20 5.47
N SER A 13 5.58 -21.10 6.55
CA SER A 13 5.19 -22.23 7.35
C SER A 13 4.23 -23.18 6.63
N MET A 14 3.38 -22.70 5.72
CA MET A 14 2.59 -23.53 4.78
C MET A 14 2.16 -22.72 3.53
N PRO A 15 1.94 -23.37 2.37
CA PRO A 15 1.34 -22.72 1.20
C PRO A 15 -0.09 -22.24 1.49
N ILE A 16 -0.48 -21.10 0.93
CA ILE A 16 -1.88 -20.64 0.98
C ILE A 16 -2.73 -21.61 0.17
N ARG A 17 -3.81 -22.10 0.76
CA ARG A 17 -4.79 -22.93 0.07
C ARG A 17 -5.89 -22.04 -0.48
N VAL A 18 -6.01 -21.98 -1.80
CA VAL A 18 -6.98 -21.13 -2.49
C VAL A 18 -8.04 -22.00 -3.14
N TYR A 19 -9.30 -21.78 -2.79
CA TYR A 19 -10.42 -22.36 -3.52
C TYR A 19 -10.84 -21.41 -4.63
N VAL A 20 -10.84 -21.89 -5.87
CA VAL A 20 -11.35 -21.13 -7.02
C VAL A 20 -12.81 -21.50 -7.23
N TYR A 21 -13.70 -20.51 -7.21
CA TYR A 21 -15.13 -20.78 -7.43
C TYR A 21 -15.42 -21.33 -8.83
N GLU A 22 -16.17 -22.43 -8.89
CA GLU A 22 -16.73 -22.98 -10.12
C GLU A 22 -17.99 -22.21 -10.54
N MET A 23 -17.81 -20.95 -10.94
CA MET A 23 -18.90 -20.12 -11.42
C MET A 23 -19.43 -20.61 -12.78
N PRO A 24 -20.73 -20.41 -13.08
CA PRO A 24 -21.26 -20.65 -14.42
C PRO A 24 -20.40 -20.01 -15.53
N SER A 25 -20.21 -20.72 -16.65
CA SER A 25 -19.32 -20.34 -17.76
C SER A 25 -19.55 -18.92 -18.28
N LYS A 26 -20.79 -18.42 -18.23
CA LYS A 26 -21.18 -17.05 -18.59
C LYS A 26 -20.44 -15.95 -17.82
N PHE A 27 -19.87 -16.28 -16.66
CA PHE A 27 -19.09 -15.37 -15.83
C PHE A 27 -17.59 -15.51 -16.01
N THR A 28 -17.14 -16.59 -16.68
CA THR A 28 -15.74 -17.00 -16.80
C THR A 28 -15.38 -17.20 -18.28
N TYR A 29 -15.40 -18.43 -18.77
CA TYR A 29 -14.95 -18.84 -20.11
C TYR A 29 -15.73 -18.16 -21.25
N ASP A 30 -17.06 -18.07 -21.14
CA ASP A 30 -17.87 -17.47 -22.20
C ASP A 30 -17.61 -15.96 -22.31
N LEU A 31 -17.28 -15.32 -21.18
CA LEU A 31 -16.91 -13.91 -21.14
C LEU A 31 -15.56 -13.68 -21.85
N LEU A 32 -14.58 -14.54 -21.59
CA LEU A 32 -13.28 -14.53 -22.28
C LEU A 32 -13.46 -14.77 -23.79
N TRP A 33 -14.26 -15.78 -24.15
CA TRP A 33 -14.54 -16.15 -25.54
C TRP A 33 -15.29 -15.03 -26.27
N LEU A 34 -16.31 -14.45 -25.65
CA LEU A 34 -17.05 -13.30 -26.17
C LEU A 34 -16.13 -12.10 -26.36
N PHE A 35 -15.27 -11.80 -25.38
CA PHE A 35 -14.28 -10.74 -25.49
C PHE A 35 -13.36 -10.95 -26.69
N GLN A 36 -12.76 -12.14 -26.76
CA GLN A 36 -11.84 -12.50 -27.82
C GLN A 36 -12.50 -12.34 -29.18
N ASN A 37 -13.71 -12.89 -29.39
CA ASN A 37 -14.41 -12.79 -30.67
C ASN A 37 -14.89 -11.37 -31.00
N THR A 38 -15.40 -10.62 -30.01
CA THR A 38 -15.89 -9.26 -30.21
C THR A 38 -14.79 -8.31 -30.64
N TYR A 39 -13.57 -8.55 -30.17
CA TYR A 39 -12.43 -7.66 -30.39
C TYR A 39 -11.35 -8.23 -31.32
N ARG A 40 -11.43 -9.51 -31.72
CA ARG A 40 -10.47 -10.22 -32.60
C ARG A 40 -10.05 -9.40 -33.82
N GLU A 41 -11.02 -8.75 -34.46
CA GLU A 41 -10.83 -7.99 -35.71
C GLU A 41 -10.82 -6.47 -35.48
N THR A 42 -10.92 -6.01 -34.23
CA THR A 42 -10.96 -4.57 -33.94
C THR A 42 -9.56 -3.99 -33.88
N SER A 43 -9.35 -2.91 -34.64
CA SER A 43 -8.21 -1.99 -34.50
C SER A 43 -8.45 -0.92 -33.42
N ASN A 44 -9.57 -1.01 -32.69
CA ASN A 44 -9.88 -0.11 -31.59
C ASN A 44 -8.78 -0.17 -30.53
N LEU A 45 -8.48 0.99 -29.96
CA LEU A 45 -7.37 1.17 -29.04
C LEU A 45 -7.91 1.59 -27.68
N THR A 46 -7.35 1.01 -26.63
CA THR A 46 -7.58 1.45 -25.25
C THR A 46 -7.03 2.86 -25.03
N SER A 47 -7.38 3.51 -23.91
CA SER A 47 -6.92 4.87 -23.61
C SER A 47 -5.40 5.04 -23.48
N ASN A 48 -4.67 3.93 -23.26
CA ASN A 48 -3.22 3.79 -23.23
C ASN A 48 -2.61 3.33 -24.58
N GLY A 49 -3.42 3.09 -25.61
CA GLY A 49 -2.94 2.81 -26.95
C GLY A 49 -2.72 1.36 -27.30
N SER A 50 -3.15 0.43 -26.46
CA SER A 50 -3.04 -0.99 -26.77
C SER A 50 -4.24 -1.46 -27.61
N PRO A 51 -4.04 -2.42 -28.54
CA PRO A 51 -5.16 -3.05 -29.22
C PRO A 51 -6.09 -3.72 -28.21
N VAL A 52 -7.40 -3.46 -28.35
CA VAL A 52 -8.40 -3.95 -27.39
C VAL A 52 -8.41 -5.49 -27.32
N HIS A 53 -8.08 -6.22 -28.39
CA HIS A 53 -7.98 -7.68 -28.34
C HIS A 53 -6.88 -8.22 -27.41
N ARG A 54 -5.86 -7.44 -27.05
CA ARG A 54 -4.80 -7.82 -26.09
C ARG A 54 -5.16 -7.52 -24.63
N LEU A 55 -6.33 -6.96 -24.34
CA LEU A 55 -6.76 -6.63 -22.97
C LEU A 55 -6.75 -7.84 -22.01
N ILE A 56 -6.96 -9.06 -22.51
CA ILE A 56 -6.88 -10.28 -21.70
C ILE A 56 -5.47 -10.43 -21.10
N GLU A 57 -4.43 -10.25 -21.91
CA GLU A 57 -3.03 -10.40 -21.51
C GLU A 57 -2.45 -9.11 -20.89
N GLN A 58 -2.96 -7.92 -21.28
CA GLN A 58 -2.39 -6.61 -20.90
C GLN A 58 -3.13 -5.89 -19.77
N HIS A 59 -4.34 -6.29 -19.40
CA HIS A 59 -5.15 -5.51 -18.45
C HIS A 59 -5.94 -6.35 -17.46
N SER A 60 -5.92 -7.68 -17.61
CA SER A 60 -6.54 -8.57 -16.65
C SER A 60 -5.47 -9.26 -15.82
N ILE A 61 -5.06 -8.62 -14.73
CA ILE A 61 -4.33 -9.33 -13.66
C ILE A 61 -5.14 -10.55 -13.18
N ASP A 62 -6.46 -10.41 -13.17
CA ASP A 62 -7.43 -11.47 -12.98
C ASP A 62 -7.15 -12.69 -13.88
N TYR A 63 -6.68 -12.48 -15.10
CA TYR A 63 -6.30 -13.56 -16.02
C TYR A 63 -5.00 -14.24 -15.58
N TRP A 64 -3.95 -13.50 -15.26
CA TRP A 64 -2.65 -14.10 -14.88
C TRP A 64 -2.74 -14.93 -13.60
N LEU A 65 -3.41 -14.40 -12.57
CA LEU A 65 -3.61 -15.13 -11.31
C LEU A 65 -4.53 -16.34 -11.50
N TRP A 66 -5.60 -16.19 -12.27
CA TRP A 66 -6.48 -17.31 -12.59
C TRP A 66 -5.79 -18.38 -13.42
N ALA A 67 -5.00 -18.00 -14.42
CA ALA A 67 -4.26 -18.92 -15.29
C ALA A 67 -3.27 -19.77 -14.48
N ASP A 68 -2.54 -19.17 -13.53
CA ASP A 68 -1.67 -19.93 -12.63
C ASP A 68 -2.46 -20.91 -11.76
N LEU A 69 -3.56 -20.46 -11.13
CA LEU A 69 -4.39 -21.31 -10.26
C LEU A 69 -5.10 -22.45 -11.01
N MET A 70 -5.40 -22.26 -12.29
CA MET A 70 -6.06 -23.26 -13.13
C MET A 70 -5.09 -24.21 -13.84
N ALA A 71 -3.80 -23.87 -13.91
CA ALA A 71 -2.80 -24.70 -14.57
C ALA A 71 -2.58 -26.03 -13.81
N PRO A 72 -2.23 -27.13 -14.52
CA PRO A 72 -1.87 -28.39 -13.87
C PRO A 72 -0.67 -28.21 -12.94
N ASP A 73 -0.66 -28.91 -11.79
CA ASP A 73 0.44 -28.80 -10.82
C ASP A 73 1.83 -29.16 -11.40
N SER A 74 1.88 -29.97 -12.46
CA SER A 74 3.10 -30.30 -13.20
C SER A 74 3.69 -29.11 -13.97
N GLU A 75 2.86 -28.12 -14.33
CA GLU A 75 3.24 -26.93 -15.08
C GLU A 75 3.47 -25.72 -14.16
N ARG A 76 2.99 -25.78 -12.90
CA ARG A 76 3.09 -24.69 -11.93
C ARG A 76 4.45 -24.65 -11.22
N LEU A 77 5.07 -23.47 -11.28
CA LEU A 77 6.34 -23.20 -10.62
C LEU A 77 6.16 -22.67 -9.19
N LEU A 78 5.06 -21.97 -8.92
CA LEU A 78 4.78 -21.42 -7.59
C LEU A 78 4.43 -22.53 -6.59
N LYS A 79 5.08 -22.48 -5.42
CA LYS A 79 4.87 -23.45 -4.32
C LYS A 79 4.29 -22.83 -3.06
N ASN A 80 4.19 -21.50 -3.00
CA ASN A 80 3.60 -20.76 -1.88
C ASN A 80 2.06 -20.65 -1.96
N VAL A 81 1.46 -21.09 -3.06
CA VAL A 81 0.01 -21.13 -3.25
C VAL A 81 -0.41 -22.43 -3.92
N VAL A 82 -1.44 -23.09 -3.38
CA VAL A 82 -1.98 -24.35 -3.89
C VAL A 82 -3.49 -24.20 -4.05
N ARG A 83 -4.00 -24.66 -5.19
CA ARG A 83 -5.44 -24.73 -5.41
C ARG A 83 -6.01 -25.92 -4.67
N VAL A 84 -7.14 -25.74 -4.00
CA VAL A 84 -7.90 -26.83 -3.35
C VAL A 84 -9.26 -27.02 -4.02
N ASP A 85 -9.74 -28.26 -4.04
CA ASP A 85 -10.99 -28.65 -4.69
C ASP A 85 -12.20 -28.58 -3.75
N ARG A 86 -11.99 -28.47 -2.45
CA ARG A 86 -13.05 -28.41 -1.44
C ARG A 86 -13.00 -27.09 -0.68
N GLN A 87 -14.17 -26.47 -0.49
CA GLN A 87 -14.28 -25.19 0.22
C GLN A 87 -13.82 -25.26 1.68
N GLU A 88 -13.88 -26.43 2.31
CA GLU A 88 -13.45 -26.66 3.70
C GLU A 88 -11.93 -26.64 3.89
N ASP A 89 -11.17 -26.91 2.82
CA ASP A 89 -9.70 -26.93 2.85
C ASP A 89 -9.09 -25.56 2.56
N ALA A 90 -9.91 -24.56 2.25
CA ALA A 90 -9.50 -23.27 1.71
C ALA A 90 -9.21 -22.24 2.82
N ASP A 91 -8.09 -21.54 2.68
CA ASP A 91 -7.75 -20.37 3.48
C ASP A 91 -8.35 -19.10 2.84
N LEU A 92 -8.37 -19.04 1.50
CA LEU A 92 -8.91 -17.92 0.72
C LEU A 92 -9.77 -18.43 -0.44
N PHE A 93 -10.74 -17.61 -0.85
CA PHE A 93 -11.68 -17.90 -1.94
C PHE A 93 -11.45 -16.95 -3.10
N TYR A 94 -10.92 -17.45 -4.20
CA TYR A 94 -10.74 -16.66 -5.42
C TYR A 94 -12.03 -16.65 -6.24
N VAL A 95 -12.54 -15.45 -6.56
CA VAL A 95 -13.72 -15.27 -7.42
C VAL A 95 -13.25 -15.00 -8.85
N PRO A 96 -13.37 -15.98 -9.78
CA PRO A 96 -12.83 -15.85 -11.14
C PRO A 96 -13.75 -15.03 -12.06
N PHE A 97 -14.18 -13.85 -11.60
CA PHE A 97 -14.99 -12.93 -12.39
C PHE A 97 -14.09 -11.84 -12.98
N PHE A 98 -13.87 -11.86 -14.30
CA PHE A 98 -12.97 -10.94 -15.00
C PHE A 98 -13.55 -9.51 -15.06
N THR A 99 -13.41 -8.76 -13.97
CA THR A 99 -14.07 -7.45 -13.79
C THR A 99 -13.63 -6.43 -14.84
N THR A 100 -12.38 -6.49 -15.31
CA THR A 100 -11.87 -5.59 -16.35
C THR A 100 -12.48 -5.90 -17.71
N ILE A 101 -12.44 -7.17 -18.13
CA ILE A 101 -13.01 -7.65 -19.39
C ILE A 101 -14.50 -7.35 -19.49
N SER A 102 -15.23 -7.64 -18.41
CA SER A 102 -16.65 -7.32 -18.32
C SER A 102 -16.93 -5.82 -18.50
N PHE A 103 -16.13 -4.91 -17.92
CA PHE A 103 -16.31 -3.47 -18.12
C PHE A 103 -16.20 -3.07 -19.59
N PHE A 104 -15.18 -3.54 -20.31
CA PHE A 104 -14.98 -3.22 -21.72
C PHE A 104 -16.07 -3.80 -22.63
N LEU A 105 -16.52 -5.03 -22.38
CA LEU A 105 -17.69 -5.60 -23.07
C LEU A 105 -18.96 -4.82 -22.77
N MET A 106 -19.09 -4.34 -21.53
CA MET A 106 -20.28 -3.63 -21.06
C MET A 106 -20.41 -2.20 -21.60
N GLU A 107 -19.32 -1.54 -22.02
CA GLU A 107 -19.42 -0.27 -22.75
C GLU A 107 -20.17 -0.43 -24.08
N LYS A 108 -20.16 -1.62 -24.69
CA LYS A 108 -20.95 -1.93 -25.89
C LYS A 108 -22.36 -2.45 -25.60
N GLN A 109 -22.58 -3.08 -24.45
CA GLN A 109 -23.84 -3.73 -24.08
C GLN A 109 -24.11 -3.47 -22.59
N GLN A 110 -25.10 -2.64 -22.23
CA GLN A 110 -25.39 -2.20 -20.86
C GLN A 110 -25.80 -3.35 -19.90
N CYS A 111 -24.87 -4.22 -19.50
CA CYS A 111 -25.19 -5.42 -18.71
C CYS A 111 -24.87 -5.24 -17.22
N LYS A 112 -25.40 -4.19 -16.58
CA LYS A 112 -25.40 -4.07 -15.10
C LYS A 112 -26.02 -5.31 -14.41
N ALA A 113 -26.88 -6.03 -15.12
CA ALA A 113 -27.47 -7.28 -14.69
C ALA A 113 -26.42 -8.38 -14.45
N LEU A 114 -25.38 -8.47 -15.29
CA LEU A 114 -24.35 -9.51 -15.17
C LEU A 114 -23.56 -9.39 -13.85
N TYR A 115 -23.20 -8.16 -13.46
CA TYR A 115 -22.58 -7.91 -12.16
C TYR A 115 -23.46 -8.32 -10.99
N ARG A 116 -24.75 -7.98 -11.04
CA ARG A 116 -25.67 -8.33 -9.96
C ARG A 116 -25.89 -9.82 -9.87
N GLU A 117 -25.96 -10.51 -11.01
CA GLU A 117 -26.14 -11.95 -11.05
C GLU A 117 -24.91 -12.69 -10.55
N ALA A 118 -23.71 -12.31 -11.00
CA ALA A 118 -22.45 -12.85 -10.52
C ALA A 118 -22.30 -12.64 -9.00
N LEU A 119 -22.57 -11.43 -8.53
CA LEU A 119 -22.52 -11.13 -7.09
C LEU A 119 -23.54 -11.92 -6.31
N LYS A 120 -24.79 -12.02 -6.79
CA LYS A 120 -25.81 -12.83 -6.14
C LYS A 120 -25.34 -14.28 -6.00
N TRP A 121 -24.82 -14.86 -7.08
CA TRP A 121 -24.30 -16.22 -7.10
C TRP A 121 -23.20 -16.44 -6.06
N VAL A 122 -22.24 -15.50 -5.93
CA VAL A 122 -21.16 -15.56 -4.93
C VAL A 122 -21.72 -15.40 -3.52
N THR A 123 -22.62 -14.44 -3.30
CA THR A 123 -23.19 -14.17 -1.97
C THR A 123 -24.10 -15.28 -1.46
N ASP A 124 -24.66 -16.10 -2.36
CA ASP A 124 -25.50 -17.24 -2.00
C ASP A 124 -24.66 -18.44 -1.50
N GLN A 125 -23.33 -18.44 -1.72
CA GLN A 125 -22.42 -19.53 -1.35
C GLN A 125 -22.27 -19.68 0.19
N PRO A 126 -22.12 -20.91 0.71
CA PRO A 126 -21.92 -21.15 2.14
C PRO A 126 -20.70 -20.43 2.72
N ALA A 127 -19.56 -20.48 2.02
CA ALA A 127 -18.34 -19.80 2.47
C ALA A 127 -18.51 -18.28 2.57
N TRP A 128 -19.22 -17.65 1.63
CA TRP A 128 -19.54 -16.23 1.73
C TRP A 128 -20.39 -15.91 2.95
N LYS A 129 -21.44 -16.70 3.21
CA LYS A 129 -22.32 -16.51 4.37
C LYS A 129 -21.58 -16.68 5.71
N ARG A 130 -20.51 -17.47 5.73
CA ARG A 130 -19.67 -17.70 6.92
C ARG A 130 -18.79 -16.49 7.25
N SER A 131 -18.12 -15.92 6.25
CA SER A 131 -17.13 -14.86 6.45
C SER A 131 -17.64 -13.45 6.14
N GLU A 132 -18.85 -13.36 5.58
CA GLU A 132 -19.40 -12.14 4.97
C GLU A 132 -18.47 -11.54 3.91
N GLY A 133 -17.72 -12.40 3.21
CA GLY A 133 -16.80 -12.02 2.15
C GLY A 133 -15.37 -11.75 2.59
N ARG A 134 -15.03 -11.80 3.89
CA ARG A 134 -13.69 -11.39 4.38
C ARG A 134 -12.52 -12.24 3.86
N ASP A 135 -12.78 -13.51 3.55
CA ASP A 135 -11.81 -14.46 2.98
C ASP A 135 -11.91 -14.55 1.44
N HIS A 136 -12.68 -13.66 0.79
CA HIS A 136 -12.88 -13.65 -0.66
C HIS A 136 -11.98 -12.63 -1.34
N ILE A 137 -11.39 -13.04 -2.47
CA ILE A 137 -10.56 -12.18 -3.31
C ILE A 137 -11.36 -11.79 -4.56
N PHE A 138 -11.51 -10.48 -4.77
CA PHE A 138 -12.07 -9.88 -5.97
C PHE A 138 -11.01 -9.10 -6.74
N PRO A 139 -10.67 -9.50 -7.97
CA PRO A 139 -9.75 -8.74 -8.80
C PRO A 139 -10.45 -7.54 -9.45
N ILE A 140 -10.45 -6.39 -8.77
CA ILE A 140 -11.06 -5.12 -9.23
C ILE A 140 -9.98 -4.20 -9.79
N HIS A 141 -9.22 -4.68 -10.77
CA HIS A 141 -8.01 -3.97 -11.21
C HIS A 141 -8.28 -2.74 -12.09
N HIS A 142 -9.45 -2.62 -12.70
CA HIS A 142 -9.80 -1.40 -13.44
C HIS A 142 -10.65 -0.44 -12.57
N PRO A 143 -10.30 0.86 -12.45
CA PRO A 143 -10.98 1.80 -11.54
C PRO A 143 -12.47 2.01 -11.81
N TRP A 144 -12.96 1.71 -13.03
CA TRP A 144 -14.38 1.76 -13.35
C TRP A 144 -15.13 0.43 -13.14
N SER A 145 -14.41 -0.67 -13.00
CA SER A 145 -15.01 -1.99 -12.81
C SER A 145 -15.71 -2.06 -11.46
N PHE A 146 -16.89 -2.69 -11.44
CA PHE A 146 -17.73 -2.84 -10.25
C PHE A 146 -18.19 -1.52 -9.58
N LYS A 147 -18.00 -0.34 -10.18
CA LYS A 147 -18.31 0.96 -9.56
C LYS A 147 -19.69 1.05 -8.90
N SER A 148 -20.73 0.45 -9.52
CA SER A 148 -22.10 0.46 -8.99
C SER A 148 -22.41 -0.58 -7.91
N VAL A 149 -21.53 -1.57 -7.73
CA VAL A 149 -21.77 -2.76 -6.90
C VAL A 149 -20.70 -3.03 -5.84
N ARG A 150 -19.57 -2.30 -5.84
CA ARG A 150 -18.49 -2.39 -4.84
C ARG A 150 -18.98 -2.41 -3.39
N LYS A 151 -20.03 -1.65 -3.07
CA LYS A 151 -20.61 -1.60 -1.71
C LYS A 151 -21.05 -2.98 -1.17
N PHE A 152 -21.39 -3.92 -2.05
CA PHE A 152 -21.84 -5.26 -1.68
C PHE A 152 -20.68 -6.23 -1.42
N VAL A 153 -19.46 -5.86 -1.81
CA VAL A 153 -18.24 -6.67 -1.63
C VAL A 153 -17.16 -5.93 -0.84
N LYS A 154 -17.53 -4.90 -0.07
CA LYS A 154 -16.59 -4.04 0.67
C LYS A 154 -15.70 -4.80 1.67
N ASN A 155 -16.20 -5.92 2.20
CA ASN A 155 -15.48 -6.72 3.19
C ASN A 155 -14.46 -7.67 2.54
N ALA A 156 -14.55 -7.90 1.22
CA ALA A 156 -13.69 -8.81 0.48
C ALA A 156 -12.35 -8.16 0.13
N ILE A 157 -11.29 -8.94 0.03
CA ILE A 157 -9.96 -8.50 -0.39
C ILE A 157 -10.02 -8.06 -1.85
N TRP A 158 -9.71 -6.80 -2.14
CA TRP A 158 -9.68 -6.29 -3.49
C TRP A 158 -8.26 -6.25 -4.02
N LEU A 159 -8.09 -6.72 -5.26
CA LEU A 159 -6.86 -6.50 -6.02
C LEU A 159 -7.05 -5.26 -6.88
N LEU A 160 -6.35 -4.18 -6.55
CA LEU A 160 -6.54 -2.84 -7.08
C LEU A 160 -5.30 -2.39 -7.88
N PRO A 161 -5.46 -1.46 -8.84
CA PRO A 161 -4.32 -0.91 -9.58
C PRO A 161 -3.59 0.20 -8.82
N ASP A 162 -4.33 0.87 -7.96
CA ASP A 162 -3.93 1.98 -7.12
C ASP A 162 -4.98 2.14 -6.02
N MET A 163 -4.57 2.81 -4.95
CA MET A 163 -5.48 3.34 -3.95
C MET A 163 -5.58 4.84 -4.12
N ASP A 164 -6.81 5.32 -4.16
CA ASP A 164 -7.08 6.75 -4.17
C ASP A 164 -7.50 7.20 -2.77
N SER A 165 -6.54 7.79 -2.06
CA SER A 165 -6.74 8.40 -0.74
C SER A 165 -7.53 9.71 -0.80
N THR A 166 -7.65 10.33 -1.97
CA THR A 166 -8.40 11.60 -2.15
C THR A 166 -9.91 11.44 -2.24
N GLY A 167 -10.39 10.20 -2.39
CA GLY A 167 -11.81 9.89 -2.48
C GLY A 167 -12.46 10.11 -3.85
N ASN A 168 -11.67 10.38 -4.91
CA ASN A 168 -12.16 10.62 -6.27
C ASN A 168 -12.68 9.33 -6.96
N TRP A 169 -12.02 8.19 -6.73
CA TRP A 169 -12.30 6.88 -7.34
C TRP A 169 -12.98 5.90 -6.39
N TYR A 170 -12.56 5.92 -5.13
CA TYR A 170 -13.10 5.08 -4.06
C TYR A 170 -13.69 5.98 -2.98
N LYS A 171 -14.85 5.64 -2.44
CA LYS A 171 -15.41 6.40 -1.31
C LYS A 171 -14.59 6.11 -0.05
N PRO A 172 -14.51 7.04 0.92
CA PRO A 172 -13.86 6.79 2.20
C PRO A 172 -14.36 5.48 2.84
N GLY A 173 -13.41 4.65 3.30
CA GLY A 173 -13.68 3.34 3.90
C GLY A 173 -14.07 2.22 2.92
N GLN A 174 -13.99 2.43 1.60
CA GLN A 174 -14.15 1.34 0.63
C GLN A 174 -12.89 0.52 0.38
N VAL A 175 -11.72 1.13 0.57
CA VAL A 175 -10.41 0.52 0.35
C VAL A 175 -9.57 0.70 1.61
N SER A 176 -8.74 -0.28 1.96
CA SER A 176 -7.80 -0.20 3.08
C SER A 176 -6.54 -1.02 2.81
N LEU A 177 -5.36 -0.48 3.14
CA LEU A 177 -4.07 -1.17 3.04
C LEU A 177 -3.98 -2.41 3.94
N GLU A 178 -4.80 -2.49 5.00
CA GLU A 178 -4.84 -3.65 5.90
C GLU A 178 -5.43 -4.91 5.23
N LYS A 179 -6.24 -4.72 4.18
CA LYS A 179 -7.01 -5.78 3.53
C LYS A 179 -6.71 -5.90 2.04
N ASP A 180 -6.67 -4.78 1.34
CA ASP A 180 -6.61 -4.74 -0.11
C ASP A 180 -5.17 -4.69 -0.60
N LEU A 181 -4.94 -5.27 -1.78
CA LEU A 181 -3.62 -5.35 -2.38
C LEU A 181 -3.56 -4.45 -3.60
N ILE A 182 -2.47 -3.69 -3.72
CA ILE A 182 -2.16 -2.88 -4.90
C ILE A 182 -1.24 -3.69 -5.81
N LEU A 183 -1.62 -3.83 -7.08
CA LEU A 183 -0.92 -4.66 -8.05
C LEU A 183 -0.47 -3.83 -9.26
N PRO A 184 0.73 -4.13 -9.80
CA PRO A 184 1.27 -3.36 -10.90
C PRO A 184 0.44 -3.58 -12.17
N TYR A 185 0.23 -2.53 -12.94
CA TYR A 185 -0.28 -2.67 -14.30
C TYR A 185 0.68 -3.51 -15.14
N VAL A 186 0.14 -4.29 -16.07
CA VAL A 186 0.96 -4.95 -17.09
C VAL A 186 1.63 -3.86 -17.95
N PRO A 187 2.96 -3.91 -18.15
CA PRO A 187 3.65 -3.01 -19.06
C PRO A 187 3.11 -3.14 -20.49
N ASN A 188 2.94 -2.00 -21.16
CA ASN A 188 2.56 -1.93 -22.57
C ASN A 188 3.78 -2.08 -23.49
N VAL A 189 4.98 -1.79 -22.99
CA VAL A 189 6.25 -1.88 -23.71
C VAL A 189 6.98 -3.19 -23.40
N ASP A 190 7.87 -3.59 -24.29
CA ASP A 190 8.63 -4.83 -24.17
C ASP A 190 9.74 -4.68 -23.13
N LEU A 191 9.97 -5.74 -22.34
CA LEU A 191 11.07 -5.82 -21.39
C LEU A 191 12.42 -5.60 -22.07
N CYS A 192 13.22 -4.69 -21.51
CA CYS A 192 14.59 -4.47 -21.91
C CYS A 192 15.49 -5.40 -21.08
N ASP A 193 15.92 -6.50 -21.69
CA ASP A 193 16.83 -7.46 -21.08
C ASP A 193 18.24 -6.89 -20.84
N ALA A 194 19.13 -7.67 -20.22
CA ALA A 194 20.49 -7.23 -19.91
C ALA A 194 21.27 -6.73 -21.15
N LYS A 195 21.04 -7.35 -22.32
CA LYS A 195 21.64 -6.96 -23.59
C LYS A 195 21.10 -5.61 -24.05
N CYS A 196 19.78 -5.43 -24.05
CA CYS A 196 19.11 -4.18 -24.37
C CYS A 196 19.57 -3.04 -23.43
N LEU A 197 19.73 -3.30 -22.13
CA LEU A 197 20.23 -2.32 -21.17
C LEU A 197 21.67 -1.89 -21.52
N SER A 198 22.57 -2.84 -21.78
CA SER A 198 23.94 -2.54 -22.18
C SER A 198 24.02 -1.76 -23.50
N GLU A 199 23.20 -2.10 -24.50
CA GLU A 199 23.18 -1.41 -25.80
C GLU A 199 22.52 -0.03 -25.76
N SER A 200 21.58 0.17 -24.83
CA SER A 200 20.85 1.43 -24.66
C SER A 200 21.64 2.44 -23.85
N GLU A 201 22.53 2.02 -22.95
CA GLU A 201 23.25 2.89 -22.01
C GLU A 201 23.98 4.05 -22.71
N ALA A 202 24.75 3.76 -23.76
CA ALA A 202 25.46 4.78 -24.54
C ALA A 202 24.53 5.68 -25.39
N LYS A 203 23.27 5.27 -25.59
CA LYS A 203 22.26 5.96 -26.40
C LYS A 203 21.32 6.84 -25.56
N ARG A 204 21.45 6.83 -24.22
CA ARG A 204 20.60 7.62 -23.30
C ARG A 204 21.02 9.09 -23.26
N THR A 205 20.66 9.82 -24.31
CA THR A 205 20.98 11.25 -24.46
C THR A 205 19.89 12.18 -23.95
N ILE A 206 18.66 11.69 -23.75
CA ILE A 206 17.55 12.50 -23.25
C ILE A 206 17.61 12.48 -21.72
N LEU A 207 17.60 13.65 -21.08
CA LEU A 207 17.58 13.76 -19.62
C LEU A 207 16.25 13.27 -19.05
N LEU A 208 15.14 13.85 -19.51
CA LEU A 208 13.80 13.58 -18.97
C LEU A 208 12.79 13.33 -20.10
N PHE A 209 12.03 12.24 -19.99
CA PHE A 209 11.04 11.86 -20.98
C PHE A 209 9.65 11.70 -20.38
N PHE A 210 8.65 12.25 -21.06
CA PHE A 210 7.24 12.01 -20.82
C PHE A 210 6.51 11.87 -22.16
N ARG A 211 5.72 10.80 -22.29
CA ARG A 211 4.74 10.66 -23.36
C ARG A 211 3.42 10.16 -22.79
N GLY A 212 2.35 10.91 -23.02
CA GLY A 212 1.05 10.62 -22.44
C GLY A 212 0.07 11.76 -22.63
N ARG A 213 -1.17 11.59 -22.14
CA ARG A 213 -2.15 12.68 -22.21
C ARG A 213 -1.72 13.85 -21.32
N LEU A 214 -1.46 15.00 -21.95
CA LEU A 214 -0.96 16.21 -21.30
C LEU A 214 -2.08 16.99 -20.60
N LYS A 215 -3.29 16.95 -21.16
CA LYS A 215 -4.50 17.54 -20.56
C LYS A 215 -5.36 16.45 -19.91
N ARG A 216 -5.62 16.61 -18.61
CA ARG A 216 -6.42 15.71 -17.77
C ARG A 216 -7.27 16.52 -16.79
N ASN A 217 -8.32 15.92 -16.25
CA ASN A 217 -9.26 16.57 -15.33
C ASN A 217 -8.70 16.55 -13.89
N ALA A 218 -9.48 17.02 -12.90
CA ALA A 218 -9.25 16.91 -11.45
C ALA A 218 -7.78 16.76 -10.97
N GLY A 219 -7.29 15.53 -10.76
CA GLY A 219 -5.94 15.20 -10.25
C GLY A 219 -4.78 15.42 -11.23
N GLY A 220 -5.06 15.57 -12.53
CA GLY A 220 -4.06 15.80 -13.57
C GLY A 220 -3.69 17.27 -13.80
N LYS A 221 -4.18 18.21 -12.98
CA LYS A 221 -3.87 19.65 -13.09
C LYS A 221 -2.38 19.95 -12.97
N ILE A 222 -1.61 19.10 -12.28
CA ILE A 222 -0.16 19.25 -12.21
C ILE A 222 0.51 19.05 -13.58
N ARG A 223 -0.07 18.21 -14.46
CA ARG A 223 0.50 17.94 -15.78
C ARG A 223 0.56 19.18 -16.65
N SER A 224 -0.47 20.04 -16.63
CA SER A 224 -0.43 21.28 -17.41
C SER A 224 0.68 22.23 -16.92
N LYS A 225 0.90 22.31 -15.59
CA LYS A 225 1.99 23.10 -14.99
C LYS A 225 3.36 22.53 -15.34
N LEU A 226 3.54 21.21 -15.24
CA LEU A 226 4.78 20.54 -15.62
C LEU A 226 5.07 20.71 -17.11
N VAL A 227 4.04 20.62 -17.97
CA VAL A 227 4.18 20.86 -19.41
C VAL A 227 4.61 22.30 -19.67
N SER A 228 3.99 23.30 -19.05
CA SER A 228 4.42 24.70 -19.24
C SER A 228 5.85 24.95 -18.79
N GLU A 229 6.29 24.29 -17.72
CA GLU A 229 7.63 24.47 -17.17
C GLU A 229 8.72 23.77 -17.98
N LEU A 230 8.42 22.58 -18.50
CA LEU A 230 9.42 21.70 -19.11
C LEU A 230 9.46 21.79 -20.64
N THR A 231 8.46 22.42 -21.26
CA THR A 231 8.43 22.61 -22.73
C THR A 231 9.57 23.53 -23.17
N GLY A 232 10.38 23.07 -24.13
CA GLY A 232 11.53 23.82 -24.65
C GLY A 232 12.81 23.69 -23.80
N ALA A 233 12.78 22.93 -22.70
CA ALA A 233 13.97 22.64 -21.92
C ALA A 233 14.95 21.74 -22.67
N LYS A 234 16.25 21.99 -22.50
CA LYS A 234 17.32 21.21 -23.14
C LYS A 234 17.30 19.75 -22.66
N ASP A 235 17.41 18.81 -23.60
CA ASP A 235 17.45 17.36 -23.38
C ASP A 235 16.17 16.81 -22.70
N VAL A 236 15.05 17.51 -22.82
CA VAL A 236 13.74 17.11 -22.28
C VAL A 236 12.77 16.85 -23.42
N VAL A 237 12.01 15.75 -23.34
CA VAL A 237 10.97 15.40 -24.31
C VAL A 237 9.66 15.21 -23.57
N ILE A 238 8.69 16.07 -23.85
CA ILE A 238 7.33 15.99 -23.31
C ILE A 238 6.34 16.10 -24.46
N GLU A 239 5.64 15.00 -24.73
CA GLU A 239 4.79 14.89 -25.91
C GLU A 239 3.43 14.28 -25.59
N GLU A 240 2.43 14.67 -26.36
CA GLU A 240 1.12 14.04 -26.31
C GLU A 240 1.23 12.59 -26.81
N GLY A 241 0.71 11.67 -26.00
CA GLY A 241 0.71 10.24 -26.34
C GLY A 241 -0.29 9.93 -27.45
N SER A 242 0.13 9.13 -28.42
CA SER A 242 -0.75 8.54 -29.43
C SER A 242 -1.10 7.10 -29.05
N ALA A 243 -2.31 6.67 -29.39
CA ALA A 243 -2.72 5.29 -29.25
C ALA A 243 -2.11 4.42 -30.39
N GLY A 244 -2.01 3.11 -30.18
CA GLY A 244 -1.66 2.11 -31.19
C GLY A 244 -0.21 1.63 -31.12
N GLU A 245 0.13 0.67 -31.97
CA GLU A 245 1.49 0.12 -32.10
C GLU A 245 2.54 1.21 -32.36
N GLY A 246 2.21 2.22 -33.18
CA GLY A 246 3.09 3.38 -33.39
C GLY A 246 3.31 4.20 -32.11
N GLY A 247 2.27 4.34 -31.27
CA GLY A 247 2.36 4.98 -29.96
C GLY A 247 3.21 4.19 -28.97
N LYS A 248 3.00 2.87 -28.89
CA LYS A 248 3.82 1.93 -28.11
C LYS A 248 5.29 2.01 -28.51
N ALA A 249 5.59 1.89 -29.81
CA ALA A 249 6.95 1.92 -30.32
C ALA A 249 7.64 3.27 -30.05
N ALA A 250 6.91 4.39 -30.20
CA ALA A 250 7.42 5.72 -29.87
C ALA A 250 7.73 5.87 -28.37
N ALA A 251 6.84 5.39 -27.49
CA ALA A 251 7.05 5.39 -26.05
C ALA A 251 8.27 4.54 -25.67
N GLN A 252 8.35 3.30 -26.15
CA GLN A 252 9.47 2.39 -25.91
C GLN A 252 10.80 2.97 -26.37
N LYS A 253 10.86 3.52 -27.60
CA LYS A 253 12.06 4.16 -28.14
C LYS A 253 12.46 5.38 -27.32
N GLY A 254 11.49 6.19 -26.88
CA GLY A 254 11.73 7.36 -26.04
C GLY A 254 12.31 6.97 -24.68
N MET A 255 11.65 6.04 -23.96
CA MET A 255 12.09 5.57 -22.65
C MET A 255 13.49 4.94 -22.68
N ARG A 256 13.81 4.14 -23.70
CA ARG A 256 15.13 3.51 -23.85
C ARG A 256 16.25 4.50 -24.21
N ARG A 257 15.91 5.70 -24.70
CA ARG A 257 16.86 6.79 -24.99
C ARG A 257 16.96 7.83 -23.87
N SER A 258 16.26 7.62 -22.75
CA SER A 258 16.13 8.62 -21.70
C SER A 258 16.77 8.18 -20.40
N ILE A 259 17.28 9.13 -19.62
CA ILE A 259 17.85 8.85 -18.29
C ILE A 259 16.71 8.65 -17.30
N PHE A 260 15.79 9.63 -17.27
CA PHE A 260 14.64 9.67 -16.39
C PHE A 260 13.33 9.65 -17.17
N CYS A 261 12.31 9.03 -16.58
CA CYS A 261 10.96 8.98 -17.12
C CYS A 261 9.99 9.58 -16.12
N LEU A 262 9.34 10.67 -16.51
CA LEU A 262 8.40 11.39 -15.65
C LEU A 262 7.12 10.56 -15.46
N SER A 263 6.70 10.39 -14.21
CA SER A 263 5.46 9.72 -13.83
C SER A 263 4.63 10.62 -12.90
N PRO A 264 3.97 11.65 -13.44
CA PRO A 264 3.08 12.50 -12.67
C PRO A 264 1.70 11.86 -12.53
N ALA A 265 1.06 12.08 -11.38
CA ALA A 265 -0.33 11.71 -11.14
C ALA A 265 -1.26 12.19 -12.28
N GLY A 266 -2.27 11.39 -12.60
CA GLY A 266 -3.23 11.63 -13.67
C GLY A 266 -4.64 11.84 -13.14
N ASP A 267 -5.63 11.36 -13.89
CA ASP A 267 -6.98 11.22 -13.32
C ASP A 267 -6.96 10.16 -12.21
N THR A 268 -6.10 9.15 -12.32
CA THR A 268 -5.78 8.13 -11.30
C THR A 268 -4.41 8.40 -10.66
N PRO A 269 -4.17 7.95 -9.41
CA PRO A 269 -2.87 8.08 -8.73
C PRO A 269 -1.73 7.44 -9.52
N SER A 270 -1.94 6.26 -10.12
CA SER A 270 -0.93 5.53 -10.87
C SER A 270 -1.31 5.35 -12.35
N SER A 271 -0.34 4.88 -13.15
CA SER A 271 -0.59 4.43 -14.53
C SER A 271 0.45 3.41 -14.98
N ALA A 272 0.12 2.62 -16.01
CA ALA A 272 1.04 1.67 -16.64
C ALA A 272 2.40 2.27 -17.06
N ARG A 273 2.47 3.59 -17.27
CA ARG A 273 3.72 4.31 -17.62
C ARG A 273 4.83 4.11 -16.59
N LEU A 274 4.49 4.00 -15.30
CA LEU A 274 5.47 3.74 -14.26
C LEU A 274 6.19 2.41 -14.53
N PHE A 275 5.42 1.36 -14.81
CA PHE A 275 5.95 0.03 -15.09
C PHE A 275 6.61 -0.03 -16.48
N ASP A 276 6.10 0.71 -17.47
CA ASP A 276 6.74 0.87 -18.78
C ASP A 276 8.16 1.44 -18.66
N ALA A 277 8.33 2.45 -17.79
CA ALA A 277 9.62 3.05 -17.51
C ALA A 277 10.57 2.05 -16.84
N ILE A 278 10.08 1.30 -15.83
CA ILE A 278 10.84 0.28 -15.12
C ILE A 278 11.36 -0.78 -16.09
N VAL A 279 10.48 -1.39 -16.90
CA VAL A 279 10.89 -2.46 -17.82
C VAL A 279 11.73 -1.95 -19.00
N SER A 280 11.71 -0.64 -19.27
CA SER A 280 12.58 0.00 -20.26
C SER A 280 13.95 0.44 -19.70
N GLY A 281 14.21 0.22 -18.40
CA GLY A 281 15.43 0.70 -17.73
C GLY A 281 15.54 2.21 -17.61
N CYS A 282 14.41 2.93 -17.71
CA CYS A 282 14.34 4.37 -17.54
C CYS A 282 13.97 4.68 -16.09
N ILE A 283 14.77 5.46 -15.37
CA ILE A 283 14.55 5.71 -13.93
C ILE A 283 13.26 6.51 -13.76
N PRO A 284 12.22 5.97 -13.11
CA PRO A 284 10.98 6.71 -12.91
C PRO A 284 11.17 7.88 -11.95
N VAL A 285 10.62 9.03 -12.31
CA VAL A 285 10.49 10.22 -11.45
C VAL A 285 9.01 10.34 -11.10
N ILE A 286 8.66 9.84 -9.92
CA ILE A 286 7.29 9.83 -9.41
C ILE A 286 7.00 11.20 -8.82
N ILE A 287 5.98 11.87 -9.36
CA ILE A 287 5.46 13.13 -8.81
C ILE A 287 4.07 12.85 -8.25
N SER A 288 4.04 12.55 -6.96
CA SER A 288 2.81 12.32 -6.18
C SER A 288 3.14 12.37 -4.69
N ASP A 289 2.25 12.93 -3.89
CA ASP A 289 2.36 12.98 -2.43
C ASP A 289 1.51 11.88 -1.75
N GLU A 290 0.71 11.15 -2.54
CA GLU A 290 -0.38 10.28 -2.08
C GLU A 290 -0.36 8.92 -2.80
N LEU A 291 0.69 8.61 -3.57
CA LEU A 291 0.76 7.37 -4.34
C LEU A 291 1.28 6.22 -3.49
N GLU A 292 0.40 5.27 -3.22
CA GLU A 292 0.76 3.95 -2.69
C GLU A 292 1.24 3.03 -3.82
N LEU A 293 2.36 2.32 -3.62
CA LEU A 293 2.99 1.50 -4.67
C LEU A 293 2.69 0.00 -4.50
N PRO A 294 2.62 -0.76 -5.62
CA PRO A 294 2.46 -2.21 -5.52
C PRO A 294 3.62 -2.87 -4.79
N PHE A 295 3.32 -3.82 -3.91
CA PHE A 295 4.34 -4.57 -3.16
C PHE A 295 5.24 -3.70 -2.28
N GLU A 296 4.76 -2.53 -1.87
CA GLU A 296 5.39 -1.73 -0.83
C GLU A 296 5.50 -2.55 0.47
N GLY A 297 6.65 -2.45 1.14
CA GLY A 297 7.03 -3.35 2.25
C GLY A 297 7.84 -4.58 1.82
N VAL A 298 7.70 -5.05 0.56
CA VAL A 298 8.54 -6.14 0.00
C VAL A 298 9.62 -5.57 -0.94
N LEU A 299 9.24 -4.58 -1.75
CA LEU A 299 10.14 -3.94 -2.72
C LEU A 299 10.56 -2.54 -2.25
N ASP A 300 11.87 -2.33 -2.14
CA ASP A 300 12.42 -0.99 -1.87
C ASP A 300 12.48 -0.14 -3.16
N TYR A 301 11.44 0.65 -3.41
CA TYR A 301 11.34 1.52 -4.59
C TYR A 301 12.38 2.65 -4.63
N ARG A 302 12.98 3.02 -3.49
CA ARG A 302 14.02 4.09 -3.44
C ARG A 302 15.26 3.70 -4.24
N LYS A 303 15.46 2.40 -4.49
CA LYS A 303 16.55 1.88 -5.31
C LYS A 303 16.30 2.03 -6.81
N ILE A 304 15.05 2.17 -7.23
CA ILE A 304 14.67 2.13 -8.65
C ILE A 304 13.96 3.38 -9.14
N ALA A 305 13.42 4.21 -8.25
CA ALA A 305 12.65 5.41 -8.57
C ALA A 305 13.05 6.60 -7.70
N LEU A 306 12.78 7.80 -8.21
CA LEU A 306 12.92 9.07 -7.50
C LEU A 306 11.53 9.57 -7.11
N PHE A 307 11.39 10.03 -5.88
CA PHE A 307 10.15 10.59 -5.35
C PHE A 307 10.29 12.10 -5.23
N VAL A 308 9.39 12.84 -5.86
CA VAL A 308 9.41 14.30 -5.88
C VAL A 308 8.02 14.80 -5.49
N SER A 309 7.97 15.74 -4.54
CA SER A 309 6.70 16.34 -4.12
C SER A 309 6.06 17.11 -5.27
N SER A 310 4.73 17.16 -5.30
CA SER A 310 3.99 17.93 -6.31
C SER A 310 4.37 19.42 -6.28
N THR A 311 4.67 19.92 -5.08
CA THR A 311 5.00 21.33 -4.83
C THR A 311 6.37 21.69 -5.36
N ASP A 312 7.38 20.85 -5.16
CA ASP A 312 8.74 21.11 -5.63
C ASP A 312 8.85 20.92 -7.15
N ALA A 313 8.15 19.92 -7.70
CA ALA A 313 8.20 19.62 -9.13
C ALA A 313 7.70 20.76 -10.03
N VAL A 314 6.82 21.63 -9.53
CA VAL A 314 6.28 22.77 -10.28
C VAL A 314 7.05 24.08 -10.05
N GLN A 315 8.07 24.08 -9.18
CA GLN A 315 8.91 25.26 -8.99
C GLN A 315 9.82 25.48 -10.20
N PRO A 316 9.96 26.72 -10.70
CA PRO A 316 10.76 27.00 -11.89
C PRO A 316 12.20 26.48 -11.81
N GLY A 317 12.59 25.64 -12.77
CA GLY A 317 13.92 25.04 -12.88
C GLY A 317 14.29 24.01 -11.80
N TRP A 318 13.52 23.86 -10.73
CA TRP A 318 13.85 23.01 -9.58
C TRP A 318 14.02 21.55 -9.99
N LEU A 319 13.04 20.99 -10.71
CA LEU A 319 13.03 19.59 -11.12
C LEU A 319 14.25 19.24 -11.99
N LEU A 320 14.58 20.09 -12.97
CA LEU A 320 15.72 19.85 -13.84
C LEU A 320 17.05 20.00 -13.11
N ASN A 321 17.15 20.93 -12.17
CA ASN A 321 18.34 21.10 -11.35
C ASN A 321 18.54 19.90 -10.41
N TYR A 322 17.46 19.42 -9.79
CA TYR A 322 17.46 18.21 -8.98
C TYR A 322 17.95 17.00 -9.78
N LEU A 323 17.36 16.75 -10.95
CA LEU A 323 17.75 15.61 -11.80
C LEU A 323 19.19 15.70 -12.32
N LYS A 324 19.68 16.90 -12.65
CA LYS A 324 21.07 17.12 -13.08
C LYS A 324 22.06 16.98 -11.92
N GLY A 325 21.63 17.20 -10.68
CA GLY A 325 22.44 17.05 -9.48
C GLY A 325 22.72 15.59 -9.10
N ILE A 326 22.01 14.63 -9.71
CA ILE A 326 22.18 13.21 -9.41
C ILE A 326 23.50 12.70 -10.00
N SER A 327 24.33 12.11 -9.14
CA SER A 327 25.65 11.64 -9.52
C SER A 327 25.59 10.47 -10.52
N SER A 328 26.60 10.36 -11.39
CA SER A 328 26.70 9.25 -12.33
C SER A 328 26.79 7.88 -11.64
N THR A 329 27.35 7.83 -10.42
CA THR A 329 27.41 6.62 -9.60
C THR A 329 26.02 6.17 -9.18
N GLN A 330 25.22 7.09 -8.62
CA GLN A 330 23.85 6.82 -8.23
C GLN A 330 22.99 6.38 -9.42
N LEU A 331 23.16 7.00 -10.60
CA LEU A 331 22.46 6.58 -11.82
C LEU A 331 22.77 5.14 -12.22
N ARG A 332 24.05 4.73 -12.16
CA ARG A 332 24.46 3.35 -12.48
C ARG A 332 23.88 2.34 -11.49
N GLU A 333 23.85 2.68 -10.19
CA GLU A 333 23.28 1.83 -9.14
C GLU A 333 21.77 1.67 -9.30
N MET A 334 21.05 2.76 -9.56
CA MET A 334 19.61 2.70 -9.80
C MET A 334 19.27 1.89 -11.05
N ARG A 335 20.04 2.02 -12.14
CA ARG A 335 19.86 1.22 -13.36
C ARG A 335 20.14 -0.26 -13.17
N ARG A 336 21.19 -0.60 -12.41
CA ARG A 336 21.45 -2.00 -12.05
C ARG A 336 20.27 -2.57 -11.25
N SER A 337 19.78 -1.81 -10.28
CA SER A 337 18.61 -2.18 -9.47
C SER A 337 17.37 -2.36 -10.34
N LEU A 338 17.14 -1.49 -11.34
CA LEU A 338 16.03 -1.64 -12.29
C LEU A 338 16.07 -2.96 -13.06
N ALA A 339 17.26 -3.40 -13.50
CA ALA A 339 17.43 -4.69 -14.19
C ALA A 339 17.07 -5.88 -13.30
N GLU A 340 17.37 -5.78 -12.00
CA GLU A 340 17.03 -6.83 -11.03
C GLU A 340 15.55 -6.81 -10.66
N TYR A 341 14.96 -5.62 -10.59
CA TYR A 341 13.58 -5.40 -10.13
C TYR A 341 12.53 -5.57 -11.23
N SER A 342 12.89 -5.41 -12.50
CA SER A 342 11.93 -5.43 -13.62
C SER A 342 11.09 -6.70 -13.66
N ARG A 343 11.67 -7.85 -13.25
CA ARG A 343 10.95 -9.14 -13.18
C ARG A 343 9.76 -9.14 -12.23
N HIS A 344 9.79 -8.32 -11.18
CA HIS A 344 8.71 -8.21 -10.19
C HIS A 344 7.45 -7.52 -10.75
N PHE A 345 7.53 -6.99 -11.97
CA PHE A 345 6.46 -6.25 -12.65
C PHE A 345 6.06 -6.86 -14.01
N VAL A 346 6.61 -8.02 -14.36
CA VAL A 346 6.32 -8.73 -15.61
C VAL A 346 5.56 -10.01 -15.30
N TYR A 347 4.28 -10.02 -15.65
CA TYR A 347 3.43 -11.21 -15.54
C TYR A 347 3.84 -12.28 -16.56
N SER A 348 3.63 -13.54 -16.22
CA SER A 348 4.03 -14.66 -17.06
C SER A 348 3.14 -15.89 -16.86
N SER A 349 3.13 -16.76 -17.87
CA SER A 349 2.56 -18.10 -17.78
C SER A 349 3.60 -19.11 -18.29
N PRO A 350 4.11 -20.02 -17.45
CA PRO A 350 3.81 -20.18 -16.02
C PRO A 350 4.32 -19.00 -15.18
N ALA A 351 3.66 -18.73 -14.05
CA ALA A 351 4.05 -17.66 -13.12
C ALA A 351 5.44 -17.93 -12.55
N GLN A 352 6.30 -16.91 -12.55
CA GLN A 352 7.68 -17.05 -12.06
C GLN A 352 7.79 -16.77 -10.56
N PRO A 353 8.69 -17.46 -9.83
CA PRO A 353 9.08 -17.06 -8.49
C PRO A 353 9.57 -15.60 -8.46
N LEU A 354 9.14 -14.84 -7.46
CA LEU A 354 9.33 -13.40 -7.35
C LEU A 354 8.73 -12.59 -8.53
N GLY A 355 7.92 -13.19 -9.39
CA GLY A 355 7.07 -12.44 -10.32
C GLY A 355 5.92 -11.73 -9.59
N PRO A 356 5.17 -10.85 -10.27
CA PRO A 356 4.00 -10.19 -9.69
C PRO A 356 3.03 -11.18 -9.04
N GLU A 357 2.78 -12.33 -9.67
CA GLU A 357 1.85 -13.35 -9.19
C GLU A 357 2.32 -13.94 -7.85
N ASP A 358 3.60 -14.27 -7.72
CA ASP A 358 4.18 -14.77 -6.46
C ASP A 358 4.07 -13.73 -5.34
N LEU A 359 4.39 -12.46 -5.65
CA LEU A 359 4.34 -11.37 -4.68
C LEU A 359 2.91 -11.08 -4.19
N VAL A 360 1.90 -11.22 -5.05
CA VAL A 360 0.49 -11.14 -4.66
C VAL A 360 0.15 -12.18 -3.60
N TRP A 361 0.56 -13.43 -3.81
CA TRP A 361 0.28 -14.50 -2.84
C TRP A 361 1.05 -14.30 -1.54
N ARG A 362 2.31 -13.87 -1.60
CA ARG A 362 3.10 -13.55 -0.40
C ARG A 362 2.41 -12.48 0.45
N MET A 363 2.01 -11.36 -0.14
CA MET A 363 1.28 -10.31 0.59
C MET A 363 -0.11 -10.77 1.04
N GLY A 364 -0.79 -11.60 0.23
CA GLY A 364 -2.09 -12.18 0.56
C GLY A 364 -2.09 -13.02 1.83
N GLN A 365 -0.94 -13.58 2.25
CA GLN A 365 -0.82 -14.28 3.53
C GLN A 365 -1.12 -13.35 4.71
N GLY A 366 -0.61 -12.10 4.67
CA GLY A 366 -0.87 -11.10 5.71
C GLY A 366 -2.36 -10.74 5.79
N ALA A 367 -3.00 -10.52 4.64
CA ALA A 367 -4.44 -10.22 4.58
C ALA A 367 -5.31 -11.38 5.11
N CYS A 368 -4.89 -12.64 4.89
CA CYS A 368 -5.58 -13.83 5.42
C CYS A 368 -5.54 -13.89 6.96
N CYS A 369 -4.41 -13.55 7.58
CA CYS A 369 -4.28 -13.48 9.04
C CYS A 369 -5.23 -12.43 9.64
N SER A 370 -5.37 -11.27 9.00
CA SER A 370 -6.31 -10.22 9.40
C SER A 370 -7.77 -10.66 9.25
N ALA A 371 -8.10 -11.43 8.22
CA ALA A 371 -9.46 -11.91 7.94
C ALA A 371 -9.94 -13.04 8.88
N SER A 372 -9.02 -13.86 9.40
CA SER A 372 -9.32 -15.07 10.17
C SER A 372 -9.47 -14.86 11.69
N GLY A 373 -9.41 -13.63 12.19
CA GLY A 373 -9.92 -13.26 13.51
C GLY A 373 -9.30 -13.99 14.71
N HIS A 374 -8.05 -14.47 14.62
CA HIS A 374 -7.34 -15.07 15.75
C HIS A 374 -7.01 -14.01 16.81
N ARG A 375 -7.99 -13.65 17.64
CA ARG A 375 -7.77 -13.02 18.96
C ARG A 375 -7.14 -14.06 19.87
N GLN A 376 -5.84 -13.95 20.16
CA GLN A 376 -5.25 -14.64 21.30
C GLN A 376 -5.92 -14.13 22.60
N LYS A 377 -6.33 -15.05 23.47
CA LYS A 377 -6.92 -14.75 24.78
C LYS A 377 -5.87 -14.07 25.67
N PRO A 378 -6.19 -13.01 26.42
CA PRO A 378 -5.27 -12.45 27.40
C PRO A 378 -5.13 -13.40 28.59
N VAL A 379 -3.89 -13.77 28.91
CA VAL A 379 -3.53 -14.62 30.06
C VAL A 379 -3.32 -13.74 31.30
N GLY A 380 -3.94 -14.18 32.41
CA GLY A 380 -3.73 -13.86 33.82
C GLY A 380 -2.89 -12.64 34.26
N LYS A 381 -3.54 -11.73 35.01
CA LYS A 381 -2.91 -10.69 35.83
C LYS A 381 -1.92 -11.29 36.86
N GLN A 382 -0.70 -10.77 36.93
CA GLN A 382 0.17 -10.86 38.11
C GLN A 382 0.49 -9.46 38.64
N LYS A 383 0.61 -9.34 39.97
CA LYS A 383 0.77 -8.09 40.73
C LYS A 383 2.12 -7.40 40.46
N PRO A 384 2.18 -6.06 40.43
CA PRO A 384 3.43 -5.31 40.25
C PRO A 384 4.24 -5.18 41.56
N PRO A 385 5.57 -4.99 41.47
CA PRO A 385 6.41 -4.58 42.59
C PRO A 385 6.28 -3.07 42.88
N GLN A 386 6.75 -2.64 44.05
CA GLN A 386 6.49 -1.33 44.65
C GLN A 386 7.13 -0.12 43.93
N LYS A 387 6.39 1.00 43.99
CA LYS A 387 6.58 2.35 43.43
C LYS A 387 7.89 3.07 43.84
N PRO A 388 8.24 4.13 43.08
CA PRO A 388 8.60 5.42 43.65
C PRO A 388 7.56 6.52 43.33
N GLN A 389 7.45 7.47 44.25
CA GLN A 389 6.46 8.56 44.33
C GLN A 389 6.64 9.65 43.25
N SER A 390 5.57 9.91 42.48
CA SER A 390 5.01 11.22 42.07
C SER A 390 4.33 11.23 40.69
N SER A 391 3.88 10.08 40.18
CA SER A 391 3.02 9.98 38.99
C SER A 391 1.61 9.54 39.39
N TRP A 392 0.60 10.20 38.81
CA TRP A 392 -0.81 9.82 38.89
C TRP A 392 -1.04 8.50 38.13
N ASP A 393 -2.10 7.77 38.48
CA ASP A 393 -2.34 6.38 38.06
C ASP A 393 -1.93 6.09 36.60
N GLU A 394 -0.89 5.28 36.46
CA GLU A 394 -0.23 4.97 35.20
C GLU A 394 -1.04 3.91 34.43
N GLY A 395 -1.27 4.13 33.14
CA GLY A 395 -1.78 3.08 32.27
C GLY A 395 -0.65 2.11 31.98
N LEU A 396 -0.69 0.90 32.54
CA LEU A 396 0.33 -0.12 32.33
C LEU A 396 -0.25 -1.28 31.52
N ALA A 397 0.40 -1.60 30.41
CA ALA A 397 0.14 -2.81 29.65
C ALA A 397 1.43 -3.60 29.41
N ASP A 398 1.42 -4.88 29.79
CA ASP A 398 2.49 -5.82 29.47
C ASP A 398 1.96 -6.77 28.39
N VAL A 399 2.58 -6.72 27.22
CA VAL A 399 2.15 -7.45 26.03
C VAL A 399 3.23 -8.44 25.64
N GLN A 400 2.85 -9.71 25.59
CA GLN A 400 3.69 -10.79 25.10
C GLN A 400 3.11 -11.32 23.78
N LEU A 401 3.86 -11.15 22.71
CA LEU A 401 3.54 -11.66 21.37
C LEU A 401 4.59 -12.71 20.99
N GLY A 402 4.27 -13.98 21.22
CA GLY A 402 5.23 -15.07 21.06
C GLY A 402 6.38 -14.94 22.06
N GLN A 403 7.60 -14.80 21.54
CA GLN A 403 8.83 -14.58 22.34
C GLN A 403 9.13 -13.09 22.57
N THR A 404 8.39 -12.18 21.94
CA THR A 404 8.61 -10.74 22.10
C THR A 404 7.74 -10.20 23.22
N ARG A 405 8.36 -9.47 24.15
CA ARG A 405 7.66 -8.88 25.31
C ARG A 405 7.93 -7.39 25.38
N VAL A 406 6.85 -6.60 25.40
CA VAL A 406 6.91 -5.14 25.45
C VAL A 406 5.99 -4.64 26.55
N MET A 407 6.51 -3.75 27.38
CA MET A 407 5.78 -3.08 28.44
C MET A 407 5.53 -1.62 28.05
N GLY A 408 4.27 -1.23 27.93
CA GLY A 408 3.84 0.14 27.68
C GLY A 408 3.36 0.82 28.95
N ILE A 409 3.84 2.03 29.20
CA ILE A 409 3.48 2.88 30.33
C ILE A 409 2.97 4.21 29.78
N VAL A 410 1.78 4.62 30.20
CA VAL A 410 1.21 5.92 29.85
C VAL A 410 1.17 6.81 31.08
N THR A 411 1.73 8.01 30.92
CA THR A 411 1.71 9.08 31.92
C THR A 411 1.09 10.34 31.31
N ALA A 412 0.48 11.20 32.13
CA ALA A 412 -0.05 12.48 31.68
C ALA A 412 0.31 13.61 32.65
N LYS A 413 0.55 14.80 32.09
CA LYS A 413 0.81 16.03 32.84
C LYS A 413 0.16 17.24 32.17
N LEU A 414 -0.14 18.28 32.93
CA LEU A 414 -0.58 19.56 32.36
C LEU A 414 0.63 20.40 31.95
N VAL A 415 0.59 20.93 30.74
CA VAL A 415 1.64 21.81 30.18
C VAL A 415 1.02 22.96 29.39
N GLN A 416 1.83 23.97 29.10
CA GLN A 416 1.44 25.01 28.15
C GLN A 416 1.50 24.45 26.71
N PRO A 417 0.46 24.66 25.89
CA PRO A 417 0.46 24.23 24.49
C PRO A 417 1.50 24.99 23.67
N TYR A 418 1.87 24.43 22.51
CA TYR A 418 2.71 25.14 21.56
C TYR A 418 1.99 26.34 20.93
N ARG A 419 2.74 27.37 20.54
CA ARG A 419 2.17 28.63 20.02
C ARG A 419 1.43 28.47 18.69
N ASP A 420 1.84 27.51 17.88
CA ASP A 420 1.23 27.15 16.60
C ASP A 420 -0.09 26.39 16.76
N ARG A 421 -0.25 25.65 17.88
CA ARG A 421 -1.46 24.85 18.16
C ARG A 421 -1.97 25.05 19.60
N PRO A 422 -2.58 26.21 19.90
CA PRO A 422 -3.01 26.54 21.26
C PRO A 422 -4.20 25.72 21.77
N ASN A 423 -4.94 25.04 20.88
CA ASN A 423 -6.17 24.31 21.19
C ASN A 423 -5.99 22.78 21.21
N GLU A 424 -4.76 22.28 21.07
CA GLU A 424 -4.46 20.86 21.00
C GLU A 424 -3.53 20.44 22.14
N GLY A 425 -3.80 19.28 22.73
CA GLY A 425 -2.89 18.59 23.63
C GLY A 425 -1.70 17.97 22.89
N THR A 426 -0.70 17.56 23.65
CA THR A 426 0.51 16.94 23.10
C THR A 426 0.55 15.46 23.44
N LEU A 427 0.92 14.64 22.47
CA LEU A 427 1.32 13.26 22.68
C LEU A 427 2.85 13.19 22.51
N ALA A 428 3.53 12.25 23.16
CA ALA A 428 4.94 11.94 22.92
C ALA A 428 5.20 10.45 23.19
N ILE A 429 5.99 9.82 22.34
CA ILE A 429 6.33 8.39 22.45
C ILE A 429 7.83 8.25 22.64
N TYR A 430 8.21 7.47 23.63
CA TYR A 430 9.59 7.11 23.92
C TYR A 430 9.71 5.60 23.91
N THR A 431 10.74 5.12 23.24
CA THR A 431 11.05 3.70 23.09
C THR A 431 12.40 3.45 23.74
N GLU A 432 12.44 2.53 24.69
CA GLU A 432 13.64 2.09 25.36
C GLU A 432 13.91 0.62 25.02
N LEU A 433 15.06 0.38 24.38
CA LEU A 433 15.56 -0.95 24.08
C LEU A 433 16.40 -1.42 25.27
N SER A 434 15.86 -2.36 26.07
CA SER A 434 16.61 -2.93 27.18
C SER A 434 17.69 -3.88 26.65
N PRO A 435 18.95 -3.82 27.15
CA PRO A 435 19.97 -4.83 26.86
C PRO A 435 19.58 -6.25 27.30
N MET A 436 18.56 -6.36 28.17
CA MET A 436 17.99 -7.65 28.54
C MET A 436 17.20 -8.29 27.40
N ALA A 437 16.69 -7.49 26.46
CA ALA A 437 15.87 -7.96 25.35
C ALA A 437 16.69 -8.51 24.18
N ASP A 438 17.86 -7.91 23.93
CA ASP A 438 18.77 -8.36 22.89
C ASP A 438 20.21 -7.93 23.26
N PRO A 439 21.21 -8.82 23.16
CA PRO A 439 22.61 -8.48 23.41
C PRO A 439 23.16 -7.36 22.50
N SER A 440 22.52 -7.09 21.37
CA SER A 440 22.87 -5.99 20.45
C SER A 440 22.39 -4.61 20.91
N PHE A 441 21.57 -4.53 21.97
CA PHE A 441 21.05 -3.26 22.48
C PHE A 441 21.98 -2.67 23.56
N GLU A 442 22.46 -1.45 23.32
CA GLU A 442 23.33 -0.73 24.25
C GLU A 442 22.51 0.14 25.23
N THR A 443 22.90 0.15 26.51
CA THR A 443 22.31 1.06 27.51
C THR A 443 22.73 2.50 27.24
N GLY A 444 21.77 3.42 27.16
CA GLY A 444 22.05 4.85 27.11
C GLY A 444 21.14 5.62 26.16
N ARG A 445 21.72 6.43 25.28
CA ARG A 445 20.95 7.24 24.33
C ARG A 445 20.19 6.30 23.37
N PRO A 446 18.91 6.59 23.04
CA PRO A 446 18.17 5.76 22.10
C PRO A 446 18.92 5.60 20.78
N GLY A 447 19.25 4.36 20.42
CA GLY A 447 19.86 4.03 19.13
C GLY A 447 18.93 4.34 17.96
N GLU A 448 19.46 4.32 16.73
CA GLU A 448 18.70 4.67 15.52
C GLU A 448 17.42 3.82 15.37
N SER A 449 17.50 2.52 15.67
CA SER A 449 16.36 1.59 15.64
C SER A 449 15.29 1.91 16.68
N ALA A 450 15.67 2.39 17.87
CA ALA A 450 14.71 2.81 18.89
C ALA A 450 13.96 4.05 18.43
N VAL A 451 14.68 5.04 17.88
CA VAL A 451 14.09 6.29 17.38
C VAL A 451 13.18 6.02 16.18
N GLU A 452 13.59 5.14 15.27
CA GLU A 452 12.78 4.71 14.14
C GLU A 452 11.49 4.02 14.58
N LEU A 453 11.59 3.05 15.50
CA LEU A 453 10.42 2.39 16.09
C LEU A 453 9.47 3.38 16.73
N GLY A 454 10.00 4.31 17.54
CA GLY A 454 9.19 5.36 18.18
C GLY A 454 8.47 6.23 17.15
N ARG A 455 9.13 6.60 16.05
CA ARG A 455 8.53 7.39 14.95
C ARG A 455 7.46 6.63 14.18
N ILE A 456 7.64 5.33 13.98
CA ILE A 456 6.65 4.47 13.30
C ILE A 456 5.37 4.41 14.13
N ILE A 457 5.50 4.13 15.42
CA ILE A 457 4.35 4.09 16.35
C ILE A 457 3.71 5.47 16.48
N ASP A 458 4.52 6.54 16.52
CA ASP A 458 4.03 7.91 16.60
C ASP A 458 3.19 8.29 15.38
N ARG A 459 3.65 7.93 14.18
CA ARG A 459 2.88 8.09 12.94
C ARG A 459 1.61 7.25 12.98
N GLY A 460 1.70 5.98 13.40
CA GLY A 460 0.55 5.08 13.53
C GLY A 460 -0.57 5.66 14.40
N LEU A 461 -0.22 6.20 15.57
CA LEU A 461 -1.19 6.73 16.55
C LEU A 461 -1.69 8.14 16.22
N ARG A 462 -0.90 8.96 15.50
CA ARG A 462 -1.27 10.34 15.13
C ARG A 462 -1.83 10.50 13.73
N LEU A 463 -1.83 9.45 12.90
CA LEU A 463 -2.40 9.49 11.56
C LEU A 463 -3.85 10.01 11.63
N GLN A 464 -4.14 10.96 10.73
CA GLN A 464 -5.38 11.72 10.69
C GLN A 464 -6.62 10.84 10.43
N GLU A 465 -6.41 9.62 9.94
CA GLU A 465 -7.42 8.58 9.70
C GLU A 465 -7.72 7.71 10.94
N SER A 466 -6.75 7.52 11.85
CA SER A 466 -6.91 6.70 13.05
C SER A 466 -7.66 7.43 14.16
N ARG A 467 -7.34 8.73 14.38
CA ARG A 467 -7.83 9.54 15.53
C ARG A 467 -7.89 8.74 16.85
N ALA A 468 -6.94 7.82 17.08
CA ALA A 468 -6.97 6.94 18.25
C ALA A 468 -6.93 7.73 19.56
N VAL A 469 -6.29 8.92 19.55
CA VAL A 469 -6.30 9.89 20.64
C VAL A 469 -6.76 11.23 20.09
N ASP A 470 -7.88 11.74 20.58
CA ASP A 470 -8.40 13.06 20.22
C ASP A 470 -7.60 14.15 20.96
N THR A 471 -6.68 14.81 20.26
CA THR A 471 -5.82 15.86 20.83
C THR A 471 -6.57 17.15 21.15
N GLU A 472 -7.74 17.40 20.55
CA GLU A 472 -8.56 18.58 20.88
C GLU A 472 -9.24 18.39 22.24
N SER A 473 -9.69 17.16 22.55
CA SER A 473 -10.28 16.79 23.85
C SER A 473 -9.31 16.88 25.05
N LEU A 474 -8.02 17.03 24.75
CA LEU A 474 -6.94 17.21 25.74
C LEU A 474 -6.72 18.67 26.12
N CYS A 475 -7.39 19.62 25.45
CA CYS A 475 -7.33 21.03 25.79
C CYS A 475 -8.20 21.34 27.01
N VAL A 476 -7.62 21.97 28.05
CA VAL A 476 -8.37 22.42 29.23
C VAL A 476 -8.68 23.91 29.12
N VAL A 477 -7.66 24.72 28.87
CA VAL A 477 -7.80 26.16 28.60
C VAL A 477 -6.94 26.50 27.39
N ALA A 478 -7.61 26.86 26.29
CA ALA A 478 -6.99 27.24 25.03
C ALA A 478 -5.84 28.26 25.24
N GLY A 479 -4.65 27.92 24.74
CA GLY A 479 -3.45 28.76 24.81
C GLY A 479 -2.76 28.84 26.18
N LYS A 480 -3.33 28.24 27.23
CA LYS A 480 -2.76 28.25 28.60
C LYS A 480 -2.39 26.87 29.10
N LEU A 481 -3.33 25.93 29.12
CA LEU A 481 -3.15 24.61 29.75
C LEU A 481 -3.79 23.51 28.89
N VAL A 482 -2.95 22.55 28.50
CA VAL A 482 -3.36 21.34 27.78
C VAL A 482 -2.73 20.12 28.41
N TRP A 483 -3.36 18.95 28.24
CA TRP A 483 -2.78 17.68 28.66
C TRP A 483 -1.68 17.24 27.69
N ALA A 484 -0.53 16.89 28.26
CA ALA A 484 0.57 16.21 27.60
C ALA A 484 0.59 14.74 28.03
N ILE A 485 0.28 13.84 27.09
CA ILE A 485 0.34 12.40 27.27
C ILE A 485 1.71 11.91 26.80
N ARG A 486 2.38 11.12 27.62
CA ARG A 486 3.65 10.46 27.32
C ARG A 486 3.45 8.95 27.38
N ILE A 487 3.85 8.26 26.32
CA ILE A 487 3.89 6.80 26.24
C ILE A 487 5.34 6.37 26.27
N ASP A 488 5.71 5.57 27.27
CA ASP A 488 7.01 4.93 27.38
C ASP A 488 6.87 3.45 27.06
N LEU A 489 7.63 2.96 26.07
CA LEU A 489 7.63 1.58 25.61
C LEU A 489 8.98 0.96 25.97
N HIS A 490 8.95 0.02 26.93
CA HIS A 490 10.11 -0.73 27.35
C HIS A 490 10.10 -2.11 26.72
N ILE A 491 11.11 -2.39 25.93
CA ILE A 491 11.24 -3.67 25.23
C ILE A 491 12.03 -4.60 26.15
N LEU A 492 11.40 -5.70 26.56
CA LEU A 492 11.91 -6.63 27.56
C LEU A 492 12.49 -7.91 26.97
N ASP A 493 11.94 -8.37 25.83
CA ASP A 493 12.42 -9.54 25.08
C ASP A 493 12.20 -9.32 23.58
N ASN A 494 13.20 -9.64 22.75
CA ASN A 494 13.18 -9.43 21.31
C ASN A 494 13.20 -10.77 20.54
N GLY A 495 12.02 -11.37 20.38
CA GLY A 495 11.79 -12.58 19.58
C GLY A 495 11.35 -12.33 18.14
N GLY A 496 11.42 -11.07 17.65
CA GLY A 496 10.92 -10.65 16.35
C GLY A 496 9.55 -9.94 16.39
N ASN A 497 9.17 -9.28 15.29
CA ASN A 497 7.94 -8.48 15.16
C ASN A 497 7.72 -7.41 16.27
N LEU A 498 8.75 -6.62 16.51
CA LEU A 498 8.78 -5.62 17.59
C LEU A 498 7.79 -4.47 17.38
N VAL A 499 7.55 -4.07 16.12
CA VAL A 499 6.66 -2.96 15.75
C VAL A 499 5.23 -3.26 16.17
N ASP A 500 4.72 -4.45 15.87
CA ASP A 500 3.34 -4.82 16.20
C ASP A 500 3.17 -5.01 17.71
N ALA A 501 4.12 -5.69 18.37
CA ALA A 501 4.09 -5.87 19.82
C ALA A 501 4.09 -4.51 20.55
N ALA A 502 4.90 -3.56 20.08
CA ALA A 502 4.99 -2.21 20.63
C ALA A 502 3.73 -1.37 20.33
N ASN A 503 3.14 -1.49 19.14
CA ASN A 503 1.86 -0.84 18.80
C ASN A 503 0.72 -1.36 19.69
N ILE A 504 0.63 -2.68 19.87
CA ILE A 504 -0.39 -3.30 20.73
C ILE A 504 -0.18 -2.87 22.19
N ALA A 505 1.06 -2.83 22.67
CA ALA A 505 1.39 -2.35 24.02
C ALA A 505 1.00 -0.87 24.20
N ALA A 506 1.30 0.00 23.24
CA ALA A 506 0.92 1.40 23.28
C ALA A 506 -0.60 1.59 23.33
N LEU A 507 -1.34 0.89 22.46
CA LEU A 507 -2.80 0.96 22.41
C LEU A 507 -3.45 0.39 23.67
N ALA A 508 -2.98 -0.76 24.14
CA ALA A 508 -3.47 -1.38 25.37
C ALA A 508 -3.22 -0.46 26.59
N ALA A 509 -2.03 0.14 26.68
CA ALA A 509 -1.71 1.07 27.75
C ALA A 509 -2.61 2.32 27.70
N LEU A 510 -2.84 2.89 26.52
CA LEU A 510 -3.77 4.01 26.32
C LEU A 510 -5.22 3.66 26.68
N MET A 511 -5.70 2.46 26.36
CA MET A 511 -7.06 2.00 26.71
C MET A 511 -7.23 1.79 28.21
N THR A 512 -6.16 1.39 28.91
CA THR A 512 -6.18 1.23 30.37
C THR A 512 -6.01 2.53 31.14
N PHE A 513 -5.40 3.54 30.51
CA PHE A 513 -5.13 4.82 31.12
C PHE A 513 -6.43 5.60 31.37
N ARG A 514 -6.61 6.09 32.61
CA ARG A 514 -7.69 7.01 32.97
C ARG A 514 -7.10 8.35 33.37
N ARG A 515 -7.44 9.39 32.61
CA ARG A 515 -7.06 10.76 32.93
C ARG A 515 -7.84 11.24 34.17
N PRO A 516 -7.21 11.93 35.14
CA PRO A 516 -7.91 12.55 36.24
C PRO A 516 -8.86 13.66 35.75
N GLU A 517 -10.00 13.83 36.42
CA GLU A 517 -10.96 14.88 36.08
C GLU A 517 -10.43 16.26 36.49
N CYS A 518 -10.69 17.28 35.68
CA CYS A 518 -10.31 18.65 35.97
C CYS A 518 -11.54 19.58 35.86
N SER A 519 -11.77 20.39 36.88
CA SER A 519 -12.80 21.43 36.90
C SER A 519 -12.17 22.81 36.91
N LEU A 520 -12.81 23.76 36.23
CA LEU A 520 -12.42 25.17 36.26
C LEU A 520 -13.10 25.85 37.46
N GLY A 521 -12.32 26.46 38.34
CA GLY A 521 -12.74 27.25 39.49
C GLY A 521 -12.26 28.71 39.44
N GLY A 522 -12.74 29.52 40.38
CA GLY A 522 -12.42 30.96 40.51
C GLY A 522 -13.41 31.88 39.79
N GLU A 523 -13.56 33.13 40.28
CA GLU A 523 -14.52 34.13 39.76
C GLU A 523 -14.28 34.50 38.27
N ASP A 524 -13.09 34.21 37.73
CA ASP A 524 -12.71 34.45 36.33
C ASP A 524 -12.64 33.16 35.47
N GLY A 525 -12.95 31.98 36.03
CA GLY A 525 -12.96 30.70 35.30
C GLY A 525 -11.58 30.22 34.79
N GLN A 526 -10.49 30.68 35.39
CA GLN A 526 -9.11 30.41 34.93
C GLN A 526 -8.29 29.50 35.87
N GLU A 527 -8.81 29.12 37.04
CA GLU A 527 -8.10 28.25 37.98
C GLU A 527 -8.46 26.78 37.72
N VAL A 528 -7.48 25.89 37.52
CA VAL A 528 -7.72 24.47 37.23
C VAL A 528 -7.58 23.66 38.52
N ILE A 529 -8.68 23.07 38.97
CA ILE A 529 -8.72 22.13 40.11
C ILE A 529 -8.74 20.71 39.55
N ILE A 530 -7.75 19.89 39.93
CA ILE A 530 -7.64 18.49 39.50
C ILE A 530 -8.21 17.60 40.61
N HIS A 531 -9.19 16.76 40.27
CA HIS A 531 -9.78 15.80 41.19
C HIS A 531 -9.00 14.48 41.13
N PRO A 532 -8.59 13.91 42.28
CA PRO A 532 -8.00 12.58 42.31
C PRO A 532 -9.04 11.52 41.87
N PRO A 533 -8.61 10.41 41.25
CA PRO A 533 -9.54 9.38 40.78
C PRO A 533 -10.25 8.71 41.96
N GLU A 534 -11.59 8.82 42.01
CA GLU A 534 -12.40 8.02 42.92
C GLU A 534 -12.40 6.55 42.44
N ASN A 535 -12.00 5.62 43.33
CA ASN A 535 -11.99 4.19 43.05
C ASN A 535 -13.43 3.69 42.80
N SER A 536 -13.87 3.70 41.55
CA SER A 536 -15.12 3.06 41.13
C SER A 536 -14.89 1.54 41.04
N THR A 537 -15.52 0.82 41.97
CA THR A 537 -15.61 -0.65 42.09
C THR A 537 -16.04 -1.37 40.82
#